data_AF-A0A4S8KSW8-F1
#
_entry.id   AF-A0A4S8KSW8-F1
#
_cell.length_a   1.000
_cell.length_b   1.000
_cell.length_c   1.000
_cell.angle_alpha   90.00
_cell.angle_beta   90.00
_cell.angle_gamma   90.00
#
_symmetry.space_group_name_H-M   'P 1'
#
loop_
_entity.id
_entity.type
_entity.pdbx_description
1 polymer ?
#
loop_
_entity_poly.entity_id
_entity_poly.type
_entity_poly.pdbx_seq_one_letter_code
_entity_poly.pdbx_strand_id
1 'polypeptide(L)'
;MADKAAIKAARRAKFEDAWNVIRNELVEYAKNNNMPNDAVQWFTRSNLEYNVPGGKLNRGMSVVDTAEIIKGRTLNDKEYLQAAVLGWGVELLQAFFLVSDDLMDSSITRRGQPCYYRVPGIGLISINDAFMLESSIYFLLKKHFRSEPYYVDILDLFHETTFQTELGQLIDLISAPEDHVDLNKFSLEKHSLIVIYKTAFYSFYLPVALAMLINERGREENPKNVRNEPNGKKRGY
;
A
#
# COMPACT_ATOMS: atom_id res chain seq x y z
N MET A 1 25.00 17.87 4.59
CA MET A 1 24.15 16.83 5.22
C MET A 1 22.80 17.39 5.70
N ALA A 2 22.75 18.59 6.30
CA ALA A 2 21.50 19.23 6.73
C ALA A 2 20.44 19.37 5.61
N ASP A 3 20.88 19.68 4.38
CA ASP A 3 20.00 19.86 3.22
C ASP A 3 19.29 18.56 2.78
N LYS A 4 20.00 17.42 2.74
CA LYS A 4 19.39 16.11 2.42
C LYS A 4 18.35 15.67 3.46
N ALA A 5 18.60 15.95 4.73
CA ALA A 5 17.66 15.62 5.81
C ALA A 5 16.40 16.50 5.72
N ALA A 6 16.55 17.79 5.42
CA ALA A 6 15.44 18.71 5.20
C ALA A 6 14.58 18.30 4.00
N ILE A 7 15.21 17.94 2.87
CA ILE A 7 14.50 17.43 1.68
C ILE A 7 13.71 16.16 2.00
N LYS A 8 14.34 15.21 2.72
CA LYS A 8 13.65 13.97 3.13
C LYS A 8 12.45 14.26 4.04
N ALA A 9 12.60 15.17 5.00
CA ALA A 9 11.52 15.59 5.88
C ALA A 9 10.39 16.27 5.10
N ALA A 10 10.70 17.16 4.16
CA ALA A 10 9.70 17.82 3.32
C ALA A 10 8.93 16.84 2.41
N ARG A 11 9.62 15.88 1.79
CA ARG A 11 8.98 14.81 0.99
C ARG A 11 8.04 13.96 1.84
N ARG A 12 8.47 13.61 3.06
CA ARG A 12 7.64 12.87 4.02
C ARG A 12 6.41 13.68 4.42
N ALA A 13 6.58 14.94 4.82
CA ALA A 13 5.48 15.82 5.21
C ALA A 13 4.45 15.96 4.08
N LYS A 14 4.91 16.17 2.83
CA LYS A 14 4.01 16.24 1.66
C LYS A 14 3.20 14.94 1.47
N PHE A 15 3.81 13.78 1.70
CA PHE A 15 3.13 12.49 1.60
C PHE A 15 2.13 12.28 2.75
N GLU A 16 2.49 12.69 3.98
CA GLU A 16 1.60 12.71 5.15
C GLU A 16 0.42 13.68 4.95
N ASP A 17 0.63 14.83 4.31
CA ASP A 17 -0.44 15.78 4.00
C ASP A 17 -1.46 15.20 3.01
N ALA A 18 -0.99 14.43 2.02
CA ALA A 18 -1.87 13.72 1.09
C ALA A 18 -2.77 12.71 1.81
N TRP A 19 -2.30 12.10 2.92
CA TRP A 19 -3.13 11.20 3.73
C TRP A 19 -4.36 11.89 4.28
N ASN A 20 -4.24 13.15 4.73
CA ASN A 20 -5.39 13.86 5.29
C ASN A 20 -6.50 14.00 4.26
N VAL A 21 -6.16 14.28 3.01
CA VAL A 21 -7.11 14.33 1.89
C VAL A 21 -7.72 12.95 1.66
N ILE A 22 -6.89 11.92 1.50
CA ILE A 22 -7.30 10.54 1.20
C ILE A 22 -8.19 9.95 2.31
N ARG A 23 -7.79 10.09 3.57
CA ARG A 23 -8.56 9.66 4.75
C ARG A 23 -9.93 10.35 4.77
N ASN A 24 -9.98 11.66 4.49
CA ASN A 24 -11.25 12.38 4.52
C ASN A 24 -12.23 11.84 3.48
N GLU A 25 -11.77 11.40 2.31
CA GLU A 25 -12.63 10.76 1.31
C GLU A 25 -13.28 9.46 1.80
N LEU A 26 -12.53 8.65 2.56
CA LEU A 26 -13.05 7.42 3.19
C LEU A 26 -14.11 7.75 4.25
N VAL A 27 -13.82 8.76 5.08
CA VAL A 27 -14.71 9.21 6.15
C VAL A 27 -15.99 9.84 5.60
N GLU A 28 -15.88 10.61 4.52
CA GLU A 28 -17.02 11.17 3.79
C GLU A 28 -17.90 10.08 3.19
N TYR A 29 -17.33 8.98 2.69
CA TYR A 29 -18.12 7.85 2.22
C TYR A 29 -19.01 7.28 3.33
N ALA A 30 -18.47 7.06 4.53
CA ALA A 30 -19.25 6.59 5.67
C ALA A 30 -20.38 7.58 6.03
N LYS A 31 -20.08 8.89 6.07
CA LYS A 31 -21.07 9.93 6.34
C LYS A 31 -22.18 9.99 5.28
N ASN A 32 -21.82 9.91 4.00
CA ASN A 32 -22.76 9.97 2.88
C ASN A 32 -23.69 8.74 2.83
N ASN A 33 -23.30 7.64 3.48
CA ASN A 33 -24.14 6.46 3.67
C ASN A 33 -24.92 6.48 5.01
N ASN A 34 -25.04 7.66 5.65
CA ASN A 34 -25.78 7.87 6.89
C ASN A 34 -25.30 6.97 8.05
N MET A 35 -24.01 6.64 8.09
CA MET A 35 -23.45 5.89 9.21
C MET A 35 -23.55 6.71 10.51
N PRO A 36 -23.88 6.06 11.64
CA PRO A 36 -23.89 6.71 12.95
C PRO A 36 -22.55 7.39 13.30
N ASN A 37 -22.61 8.48 14.08
CA ASN A 37 -21.44 9.29 14.41
C ASN A 37 -20.35 8.50 15.14
N ASP A 38 -20.72 7.58 16.01
CA ASP A 38 -19.81 6.68 16.72
C ASP A 38 -19.10 5.73 15.75
N ALA A 39 -19.78 5.18 14.75
CA ALA A 39 -19.16 4.36 13.71
C ALA A 39 -18.17 5.17 12.84
N VAL A 40 -18.53 6.40 12.47
CA VAL A 40 -17.64 7.31 11.73
C VAL A 40 -16.41 7.67 12.55
N GLN A 41 -16.58 7.96 13.85
CA GLN A 41 -15.48 8.24 14.75
C GLN A 41 -14.59 7.02 14.97
N TRP A 42 -15.17 5.82 15.10
CA TRP A 42 -14.42 4.58 15.20
C TRP A 42 -13.53 4.35 13.99
N PHE A 43 -14.10 4.40 12.78
CA PHE A 43 -13.35 4.21 11.55
C PHE A 43 -12.23 5.23 11.40
N THR A 44 -12.49 6.49 11.75
CA THR A 44 -11.49 7.57 11.63
C THR A 44 -10.39 7.47 12.70
N ARG A 45 -10.78 7.49 13.98
CA ARG A 45 -9.87 7.67 15.12
C ARG A 45 -9.28 6.36 15.60
N SER A 46 -10.13 5.36 15.82
CA SER A 46 -9.71 4.06 16.37
C SER A 46 -8.96 3.25 15.33
N ASN A 47 -9.47 3.19 14.09
CA ASN A 47 -8.88 2.35 13.06
C ASN A 47 -7.82 3.08 12.21
N LEU A 48 -8.24 4.04 11.37
CA LEU A 48 -7.34 4.65 10.37
C LEU A 48 -6.18 5.42 11.01
N GLU A 49 -6.42 6.27 12.00
CA GLU A 49 -5.39 7.10 12.63
C GLU A 49 -4.42 6.30 13.52
N TYR A 50 -4.85 5.16 14.06
CA TYR A 50 -3.99 4.30 14.88
C TYR A 50 -3.09 3.41 14.03
N ASN A 51 -3.64 2.79 12.97
CA ASN A 51 -2.97 1.71 12.26
C ASN A 51 -2.14 2.17 11.05
N VAL A 52 -2.55 3.24 10.36
CA VAL A 52 -1.94 3.61 9.06
C VAL A 52 -0.73 4.55 9.25
N PRO A 53 -0.86 5.73 9.90
CA PRO A 53 0.27 6.64 10.14
C PRO A 53 1.28 6.14 11.18
N GLY A 54 2.41 6.84 11.33
CA GLY A 54 3.42 6.56 12.37
C GLY A 54 4.52 5.56 11.99
N GLY A 55 4.42 4.93 10.82
CA GLY A 55 5.49 4.11 10.24
C GLY A 55 6.62 4.93 9.61
N LYS A 56 7.59 4.21 9.02
CA LYS A 56 8.65 4.83 8.19
C LYS A 56 8.12 5.36 6.85
N LEU A 57 6.95 4.89 6.41
CA LEU A 57 6.28 5.22 5.14
C LEU A 57 7.13 4.91 3.90
N ASN A 58 8.12 4.01 4.06
CA ASN A 58 9.08 3.70 2.99
C ASN A 58 8.38 3.09 1.77
N ARG A 59 7.37 2.23 1.98
CA ARG A 59 6.69 1.53 0.88
C ARG A 59 5.83 2.50 0.08
N GLY A 60 5.02 3.28 0.78
CA GLY A 60 4.17 4.30 0.19
C GLY A 60 4.95 5.40 -0.52
N MET A 61 5.99 5.95 0.13
CA MET A 61 6.85 6.96 -0.50
C MET A 61 7.63 6.42 -1.71
N SER A 62 7.97 5.12 -1.73
CA SER A 62 8.65 4.51 -2.88
C SER A 62 7.81 4.60 -4.16
N VAL A 63 6.48 4.53 -4.08
CA VAL A 63 5.63 4.71 -5.28
C VAL A 63 5.85 6.08 -5.91
N VAL A 64 5.84 7.13 -5.08
CA VAL A 64 6.03 8.53 -5.52
C VAL A 64 7.46 8.74 -6.03
N ASP A 65 8.45 8.28 -5.28
CA ASP A 65 9.87 8.43 -5.64
C ASP A 65 10.18 7.68 -6.96
N THR A 66 9.69 6.45 -7.11
CA THR A 66 9.85 5.68 -8.36
C THR A 66 9.13 6.35 -9.53
N ALA A 67 7.95 6.94 -9.31
CA ALA A 67 7.23 7.64 -10.36
C ALA A 67 8.00 8.88 -10.87
N GLU A 68 8.62 9.65 -9.98
CA GLU A 68 9.50 10.77 -10.37
C GLU A 68 10.74 10.29 -11.13
N ILE A 69 11.37 9.21 -10.66
CA ILE A 69 12.55 8.63 -11.30
C ILE A 69 12.22 8.19 -12.75
N ILE A 70 11.11 7.49 -12.97
CA ILE A 70 10.70 7.02 -14.30
C ILE A 70 10.38 8.20 -15.24
N LYS A 71 9.81 9.30 -14.72
CA LYS A 71 9.56 10.50 -15.52
C LYS A 71 10.79 11.36 -15.75
N GLY A 72 11.83 11.24 -14.92
CA GLY A 72 13.00 12.13 -14.94
C GLY A 72 12.69 13.57 -14.52
N ARG A 73 11.54 13.81 -13.88
CA ARG A 73 11.09 15.12 -13.39
C ARG A 73 10.16 14.98 -12.18
N THR A 74 9.96 16.08 -11.45
CA THR A 74 8.95 16.16 -10.40
C THR A 74 7.54 15.96 -10.98
N LEU A 75 6.66 15.35 -10.19
CA LEU A 75 5.25 15.18 -10.54
C LEU A 75 4.50 16.52 -10.44
N ASN A 76 3.55 16.77 -11.35
CA ASN A 76 2.56 17.83 -11.13
C ASN A 76 1.53 17.39 -10.06
N ASP A 77 0.64 18.29 -9.64
CA ASP A 77 -0.28 18.00 -8.54
C ASP A 77 -1.21 16.81 -8.80
N LYS A 78 -1.72 16.66 -10.03
CA LYS A 78 -2.57 15.51 -10.40
C LYS A 78 -1.76 14.21 -10.34
N GLU A 79 -0.60 14.18 -10.98
CA GLU A 79 0.28 13.01 -11.01
C GLU A 79 0.74 12.64 -9.60
N TYR A 80 1.06 13.63 -8.77
CA TYR A 80 1.46 13.44 -7.39
C TYR A 80 0.32 12.83 -6.57
N LEU A 81 -0.89 13.36 -6.69
CA LEU A 81 -2.04 12.81 -5.98
C LEU A 81 -2.31 11.36 -6.38
N GLN A 82 -2.26 11.02 -7.68
CA GLN A 82 -2.42 9.64 -8.14
C GLN A 82 -1.34 8.72 -7.55
N ALA A 83 -0.06 9.11 -7.63
CA ALA A 83 1.02 8.32 -7.04
C ALA A 83 0.89 8.20 -5.51
N ALA A 84 0.43 9.27 -4.83
CA ALA A 84 0.20 9.27 -3.40
C ALA A 84 -0.97 8.37 -2.99
N VAL A 85 -2.07 8.34 -3.75
CA VAL A 85 -3.20 7.43 -3.52
C VAL A 85 -2.73 5.97 -3.59
N LEU A 86 -1.94 5.62 -4.61
CA LEU A 86 -1.36 4.28 -4.70
C LEU A 86 -0.39 3.99 -3.56
N GLY A 87 0.47 4.95 -3.20
CA GLY A 87 1.37 4.83 -2.05
C GLY A 87 0.63 4.58 -0.73
N TRP A 88 -0.44 5.33 -0.46
CA TRP A 88 -1.29 5.12 0.72
C TRP A 88 -2.11 3.84 0.62
N GLY A 89 -2.45 3.36 -0.58
CA GLY A 89 -2.98 2.02 -0.81
C GLY A 89 -2.01 0.93 -0.33
N VAL A 90 -0.70 1.10 -0.57
CA VAL A 90 0.32 0.16 -0.05
C VAL A 90 0.47 0.26 1.47
N GLU A 91 0.41 1.46 2.05
CA GLU A 91 0.47 1.62 3.51
C GLU A 91 -0.81 1.09 4.21
N LEU A 92 -1.97 1.21 3.57
CA LEU A 92 -3.21 0.56 4.00
C LEU A 92 -3.10 -0.97 3.95
N LEU A 93 -2.54 -1.52 2.86
CA LEU A 93 -2.29 -2.96 2.74
C LEU A 93 -1.33 -3.45 3.84
N GLN A 94 -0.27 -2.67 4.11
CA GLN A 94 0.62 -2.98 5.21
C GLN A 94 -0.10 -2.91 6.57
N ALA A 95 -0.96 -1.91 6.79
CA ALA A 95 -1.72 -1.80 8.03
C ALA A 95 -2.69 -2.98 8.22
N PHE A 96 -3.37 -3.40 7.15
CA PHE A 96 -4.19 -4.62 7.13
C PHE A 96 -3.38 -5.84 7.58
N PHE A 97 -2.23 -6.10 6.97
CA PHE A 97 -1.41 -7.24 7.34
C PHE A 97 -0.88 -7.14 8.78
N LEU A 98 -0.43 -5.97 9.22
CA LEU A 98 0.09 -5.80 10.58
C LEU A 98 -0.98 -6.00 11.67
N VAL A 99 -2.20 -5.49 11.46
CA VAL A 99 -3.29 -5.68 12.42
C VAL A 99 -3.66 -7.15 12.54
N SER A 100 -3.72 -7.86 11.41
CA SER A 100 -4.01 -9.30 11.38
C SER A 100 -2.87 -10.14 11.97
N ASP A 101 -1.62 -9.87 11.57
CA ASP A 101 -0.40 -10.55 12.02
C ASP A 101 -0.19 -10.38 13.52
N ASP A 102 -0.36 -9.16 14.05
CA ASP A 102 -0.23 -8.90 15.49
C ASP A 102 -1.22 -9.75 16.33
N LEU A 103 -2.43 -9.98 15.81
CA LEU A 103 -3.44 -10.83 16.44
C LEU A 103 -3.08 -12.33 16.32
N MET A 104 -2.67 -12.79 15.13
CA MET A 104 -2.28 -14.18 14.89
C MET A 104 -1.05 -14.59 15.71
N ASP A 105 -0.08 -13.70 15.85
CA ASP A 105 1.19 -13.94 16.57
C ASP A 105 1.10 -13.58 18.06
N SER A 106 -0.09 -13.21 18.56
CA SER A 106 -0.30 -12.75 19.94
C SER A 106 0.67 -11.62 20.37
N SER A 107 1.09 -10.77 19.43
CA SER A 107 2.08 -9.71 19.62
C SER A 107 1.66 -8.66 20.66
N ILE A 108 2.63 -8.05 21.35
CA ILE A 108 2.36 -7.11 22.47
C ILE A 108 2.40 -5.65 22.01
N THR A 109 3.42 -5.26 21.23
CA THR A 109 3.64 -3.87 20.81
C THR A 109 3.98 -3.75 19.33
N ARG A 110 3.50 -2.67 18.70
CA ARG A 110 3.80 -2.28 17.32
C ARG A 110 4.07 -0.78 17.26
N ARG A 111 5.16 -0.38 16.59
CA ARG A 111 5.56 1.05 16.41
C ARG A 111 5.66 1.83 17.75
N GLY A 112 6.05 1.16 18.84
CA GLY A 112 6.19 1.78 20.17
C GLY A 112 4.87 1.96 20.94
N GLN A 113 3.77 1.40 20.43
CA GLN A 113 2.44 1.42 21.05
C GLN A 113 1.91 -0.02 21.21
N PRO A 114 0.86 -0.27 22.03
CA PRO A 114 0.21 -1.58 22.08
C PRO A 114 -0.28 -2.04 20.69
N CYS A 115 -0.18 -3.33 20.40
CA CYS A 115 -0.83 -3.90 19.22
C CYS A 115 -2.34 -3.59 19.24
N TYR A 116 -2.94 -3.32 18.07
CA TYR A 116 -4.29 -2.75 17.99
C TYR A 116 -5.34 -3.57 18.73
N TYR A 117 -5.33 -4.90 18.59
CA TYR A 117 -6.26 -5.80 19.28
C TYR A 117 -6.13 -5.78 20.82
N ARG A 118 -5.00 -5.30 21.36
CA ARG A 118 -4.77 -5.15 22.81
C ARG A 118 -5.21 -3.79 23.37
N VAL A 119 -5.59 -2.84 22.51
CA VAL A 119 -6.13 -1.55 22.98
C VAL A 119 -7.48 -1.81 23.67
N PRO A 120 -7.74 -1.24 24.87
CA PRO A 120 -8.98 -1.46 25.59
C PRO A 120 -10.21 -1.14 24.72
N GLY A 121 -11.12 -2.13 24.60
CA GLY A 121 -12.34 -2.01 23.81
C GLY A 121 -12.23 -2.48 22.35
N ILE A 122 -11.02 -2.76 21.83
CA ILE A 122 -10.85 -3.28 20.46
C ILE A 122 -11.02 -4.81 20.42
N GLY A 123 -10.12 -5.57 21.04
CA GLY A 123 -10.19 -7.04 21.03
C GLY A 123 -10.38 -7.60 19.61
N LEU A 124 -11.36 -8.51 19.44
CA LEU A 124 -11.66 -9.14 18.14
C LEU A 124 -12.28 -8.19 17.09
N ILE A 125 -12.68 -6.96 17.47
CA ILE A 125 -13.13 -5.96 16.48
C ILE A 125 -11.99 -5.63 15.50
N SER A 126 -10.73 -5.81 15.92
CA SER A 126 -9.56 -5.65 15.07
C SER A 126 -9.62 -6.48 13.77
N ILE A 127 -10.32 -7.62 13.78
CA ILE A 127 -10.49 -8.48 12.59
C ILE A 127 -11.29 -7.73 11.51
N ASN A 128 -12.46 -7.18 11.88
CA ASN A 128 -13.26 -6.38 10.95
C ASN A 128 -12.53 -5.11 10.54
N ASP A 129 -11.85 -4.46 11.49
CA ASP A 129 -11.08 -3.26 11.20
C ASP A 129 -9.94 -3.51 10.22
N ALA A 130 -9.32 -4.70 10.24
CA ALA A 130 -8.34 -5.12 9.23
C ALA A 130 -8.99 -5.22 7.84
N PHE A 131 -10.17 -5.85 7.72
CA PHE A 131 -10.91 -5.91 6.45
C PHE A 131 -11.31 -4.54 5.93
N MET A 132 -11.63 -3.61 6.84
CA MET A 132 -11.92 -2.22 6.47
C MET A 132 -10.68 -1.50 5.93
N LEU A 133 -9.48 -1.76 6.47
CA LEU A 133 -8.22 -1.23 5.94
C LEU A 133 -7.97 -1.71 4.52
N GLU A 134 -8.17 -3.01 4.25
CA GLU A 134 -8.05 -3.58 2.91
C GLU A 134 -9.11 -3.01 1.96
N SER A 135 -10.38 -3.02 2.37
CA SER A 135 -11.51 -2.51 1.56
C SER A 135 -11.37 -1.04 1.19
N SER A 136 -10.72 -0.26 2.06
CA SER A 136 -10.41 1.15 1.80
C SER A 136 -9.51 1.34 0.58
N ILE A 137 -8.62 0.39 0.30
CA ILE A 137 -7.78 0.40 -0.91
C ILE A 137 -8.67 0.41 -2.14
N TYR A 138 -9.56 -0.57 -2.28
CA TYR A 138 -10.39 -0.72 -3.47
C TYR A 138 -11.40 0.41 -3.64
N PHE A 139 -11.89 1.00 -2.54
CA PHE A 139 -12.66 2.24 -2.59
C PHE A 139 -11.86 3.39 -3.23
N LEU A 140 -10.64 3.62 -2.76
CA LEU A 140 -9.77 4.68 -3.27
C LEU A 140 -9.37 4.44 -4.73
N LEU A 141 -9.03 3.20 -5.07
CA LEU A 141 -8.72 2.82 -6.45
C LEU A 141 -9.88 3.13 -7.39
N LYS A 142 -11.10 2.71 -7.01
CA LYS A 142 -12.31 3.02 -7.79
C LYS A 142 -12.57 4.51 -7.89
N LYS A 143 -12.33 5.28 -6.84
CA LYS A 143 -12.58 6.73 -6.83
C LYS A 143 -11.61 7.48 -7.74
N HIS A 144 -10.33 7.12 -7.73
CA HIS A 144 -9.27 7.89 -8.41
C HIS A 144 -8.88 7.36 -9.79
N PHE A 145 -9.09 6.06 -10.05
CA PHE A 145 -8.56 5.40 -11.24
C PHE A 145 -9.62 4.79 -12.14
N ARG A 146 -10.90 4.73 -11.76
CA ARG A 146 -11.93 4.03 -12.56
C ARG A 146 -12.04 4.48 -14.02
N SER A 147 -11.71 5.74 -14.32
CA SER A 147 -11.71 6.28 -15.68
C SER A 147 -10.39 6.07 -16.43
N GLU A 148 -9.33 5.64 -15.75
CA GLU A 148 -8.01 5.43 -16.32
C GLU A 148 -7.94 4.05 -17.00
N PRO A 149 -7.27 3.92 -18.16
CA PRO A 149 -7.24 2.68 -18.93
C PRO A 149 -6.54 1.52 -18.21
N TYR A 150 -5.69 1.83 -17.22
CA TYR A 150 -4.91 0.87 -16.43
C TYR A 150 -5.52 0.57 -15.05
N TYR A 151 -6.78 0.96 -14.81
CA TYR A 151 -7.49 0.71 -13.55
C TYR A 151 -7.50 -0.77 -13.15
N VAL A 152 -7.84 -1.64 -14.10
CA VAL A 152 -7.96 -3.08 -13.86
C VAL A 152 -6.59 -3.68 -13.54
N ASP A 153 -5.53 -3.25 -14.23
CA ASP A 153 -4.17 -3.74 -13.92
C ASP A 153 -3.72 -3.33 -12.51
N ILE A 154 -4.12 -2.14 -12.03
CA ILE A 154 -3.84 -1.74 -10.63
C ILE A 154 -4.62 -2.64 -9.66
N LEU A 155 -5.90 -2.90 -9.92
CA LEU A 155 -6.71 -3.80 -9.08
C LEU A 155 -6.10 -5.21 -9.02
N ASP A 156 -5.79 -5.79 -10.18
CA ASP A 156 -5.21 -7.12 -10.30
C ASP A 156 -3.89 -7.20 -9.54
N LEU A 157 -3.04 -6.17 -9.66
CA LEU A 157 -1.76 -6.12 -8.97
C LEU A 157 -1.91 -6.08 -7.44
N PHE A 158 -2.88 -5.32 -6.90
CA PHE A 158 -3.17 -5.32 -5.47
C PHE A 158 -3.70 -6.68 -5.00
N HIS A 159 -4.66 -7.28 -5.73
CA HIS A 159 -5.22 -8.59 -5.37
C HIS A 159 -4.17 -9.71 -5.44
N GLU A 160 -3.40 -9.79 -6.52
CA GLU A 160 -2.35 -10.79 -6.71
C GLU A 160 -1.31 -10.68 -5.59
N THR A 161 -0.83 -9.46 -5.30
CA THR A 161 0.16 -9.25 -4.24
C THR A 161 -0.40 -9.59 -2.86
N THR A 162 -1.68 -9.31 -2.62
CA THR A 162 -2.36 -9.64 -1.35
C THR A 162 -2.39 -11.15 -1.18
N PHE A 163 -2.84 -11.89 -2.20
CA PHE A 163 -2.90 -13.34 -2.17
C PHE A 163 -1.51 -13.99 -2.01
N GLN A 164 -0.49 -13.47 -2.71
CA GLN A 164 0.90 -13.90 -2.53
C GLN A 164 1.36 -13.71 -1.07
N THR A 165 1.01 -12.59 -0.45
CA THR A 165 1.38 -12.31 0.94
C THR A 165 0.67 -13.23 1.92
N GLU A 166 -0.61 -13.51 1.70
CA GLU A 166 -1.40 -14.47 2.49
C GLU A 166 -0.87 -15.90 2.37
N LEU A 167 -0.44 -16.33 1.18
CA LEU A 167 0.24 -17.62 1.00
C LEU A 167 1.55 -17.67 1.79
N GLY A 168 2.31 -16.58 1.83
CA GLY A 168 3.50 -16.46 2.66
C GLY A 168 3.18 -16.57 4.15
N GLN A 169 2.12 -15.89 4.61
CA GLN A 169 1.63 -15.97 5.99
C GLN A 169 1.18 -17.39 6.35
N LEU A 170 0.47 -18.07 5.44
CA LEU A 170 0.04 -19.44 5.63
C LEU A 170 1.23 -20.36 5.90
N ILE A 171 2.28 -20.26 5.08
CA ILE A 171 3.49 -21.08 5.23
C ILE A 171 4.16 -20.78 6.59
N ASP A 172 4.21 -19.52 6.99
CA ASP A 172 4.79 -19.09 8.28
C ASP A 172 4.07 -19.73 9.47
N LEU A 173 2.73 -19.59 9.52
CA LEU A 173 1.89 -20.10 10.60
C LEU A 173 1.96 -21.64 10.76
N ILE A 174 1.93 -22.39 9.65
CA ILE A 174 1.96 -23.87 9.71
C ILE A 174 3.37 -24.44 9.94
N SER A 175 4.42 -23.62 9.74
CA SER A 175 5.81 -24.03 9.95
C SER A 175 6.20 -24.04 11.42
N ALA A 176 5.60 -23.17 12.24
CA ALA A 176 5.88 -23.05 13.67
C ALA A 176 4.59 -22.96 14.51
N PRO A 177 3.79 -24.04 14.62
CA PRO A 177 2.60 -24.01 15.45
C PRO A 177 2.98 -23.83 16.93
N GLU A 178 2.31 -22.93 17.64
CA GLU A 178 2.64 -22.54 19.02
C GLU A 178 2.66 -23.74 19.99
N ASP A 179 1.79 -24.73 19.76
CA ASP A 179 1.62 -25.89 20.65
C ASP A 179 2.56 -27.07 20.35
N HIS A 180 3.29 -27.05 19.21
CA HIS A 180 4.12 -28.20 18.80
C HIS A 180 5.35 -27.80 17.97
N VAL A 181 6.52 -27.72 18.62
CA VAL A 181 7.79 -27.43 17.95
C VAL A 181 8.30 -28.66 17.21
N ASP A 182 8.28 -28.61 15.87
CA ASP A 182 8.92 -29.61 15.00
C ASP A 182 10.05 -28.98 14.18
N LEU A 183 11.29 -29.18 14.64
CA LEU A 183 12.47 -28.59 14.01
C LEU A 183 12.73 -29.13 12.58
N ASN A 184 12.15 -30.27 12.19
CA ASN A 184 12.28 -30.80 10.83
C ASN A 184 11.49 -29.98 9.81
N LYS A 185 10.54 -29.15 10.26
CA LYS A 185 9.81 -28.24 9.37
C LYS A 185 10.67 -27.07 8.91
N PHE A 186 11.81 -26.80 9.56
CA PHE A 186 12.69 -25.69 9.22
C PHE A 186 13.66 -26.10 8.11
N SER A 187 13.58 -25.41 6.97
CA SER A 187 14.55 -25.54 5.89
C SER A 187 14.83 -24.17 5.28
N LEU A 188 16.01 -24.01 4.68
CA LEU A 188 16.36 -22.77 3.97
C LEU A 188 15.40 -22.48 2.82
N GLU A 189 14.87 -23.51 2.18
CA GLU A 189 13.89 -23.40 1.10
C GLU A 189 12.57 -22.80 1.62
N LYS A 190 12.01 -23.36 2.70
CA LYS A 190 10.77 -22.84 3.30
C LYS A 190 10.95 -21.42 3.84
N HIS A 191 12.06 -21.15 4.52
CA HIS A 191 12.39 -19.80 4.96
C HIS A 191 12.42 -18.82 3.78
N SER A 192 13.04 -19.21 2.65
CA SER A 192 13.10 -18.37 1.45
C SER A 192 11.70 -18.10 0.88
N LEU A 193 10.83 -19.12 0.82
CA LEU A 193 9.45 -18.95 0.38
C LEU A 193 8.66 -18.01 1.30
N ILE A 194 8.78 -18.17 2.63
CA ILE A 194 8.14 -17.26 3.59
C ILE A 194 8.58 -15.82 3.33
N VAL A 195 9.90 -15.56 3.27
CA VAL A 195 10.41 -14.19 3.09
C VAL A 195 9.98 -13.59 1.74
N ILE A 196 10.05 -14.36 0.67
CA ILE A 196 9.65 -13.89 -0.68
C ILE A 196 8.16 -13.55 -0.71
N TYR A 197 7.32 -14.47 -0.27
CA TYR A 197 5.86 -14.32 -0.37
C TYR A 197 5.29 -13.38 0.70
N LYS A 198 5.61 -13.61 1.99
CA LYS A 198 5.10 -12.81 3.12
C LYS A 198 5.61 -11.37 3.09
N THR A 199 6.78 -11.10 2.50
CA THR A 199 7.40 -9.78 2.59
C THR A 199 7.77 -9.17 1.24
N ALA A 200 8.48 -9.88 0.36
CA ALA A 200 9.14 -9.24 -0.77
C ALA A 200 8.17 -8.62 -1.78
N PHE A 201 7.08 -9.32 -2.13
CA PHE A 201 6.12 -8.84 -3.13
C PHE A 201 5.46 -7.51 -2.72
N TYR A 202 4.76 -7.46 -1.60
CA TYR A 202 4.08 -6.23 -1.19
C TYR A 202 5.02 -5.11 -0.74
N SER A 203 6.24 -5.46 -0.29
CA SER A 203 7.17 -4.47 0.25
C SER A 203 8.06 -3.80 -0.78
N PHE A 204 8.41 -4.50 -1.85
CA PHE A 204 9.39 -4.01 -2.83
C PHE A 204 8.86 -4.06 -4.26
N TYR A 205 8.22 -5.16 -4.67
CA TYR A 205 7.71 -5.29 -6.04
C TYR A 205 6.50 -4.39 -6.29
N LEU A 206 5.47 -4.47 -5.43
CA LEU A 206 4.22 -3.74 -5.59
C LEU A 206 4.41 -2.22 -5.72
N PRO A 207 5.20 -1.53 -4.86
CA PRO A 207 5.39 -0.08 -5.01
C PRO A 207 5.99 0.33 -6.36
N VAL A 208 6.95 -0.45 -6.86
CA VAL A 208 7.64 -0.17 -8.13
C VAL A 208 6.72 -0.47 -9.31
N ALA A 209 6.03 -1.61 -9.28
CA ALA A 209 5.09 -2.01 -10.34
C ALA A 209 3.92 -1.02 -10.48
N LEU A 210 3.37 -0.52 -9.37
CA LEU A 210 2.35 0.53 -9.38
C LEU A 210 2.86 1.82 -10.05
N ALA A 211 4.08 2.24 -9.71
CA ALA A 211 4.69 3.42 -10.31
C ALA A 211 4.97 3.25 -11.81
N MET A 212 5.30 2.04 -12.27
CA MET A 212 5.46 1.73 -13.70
C MET A 212 4.11 1.81 -14.43
N LEU A 213 3.05 1.22 -13.89
CA LEU A 213 1.71 1.21 -14.51
C LEU A 213 1.20 2.63 -14.81
N ILE A 214 1.26 3.53 -13.82
CA ILE A 214 0.79 4.92 -13.99
C ILE A 214 1.66 5.75 -14.93
N ASN A 215 2.88 5.29 -15.23
CA ASN A 215 3.82 6.00 -16.10
C ASN A 215 3.86 5.49 -17.53
N GLU A 216 3.78 4.18 -17.73
CA GLU A 216 3.87 3.56 -19.06
C GLU A 216 2.53 3.66 -19.80
N ARG A 217 1.44 3.31 -19.13
CA ARG A 217 0.09 3.36 -19.73
C ARG A 217 -0.55 4.74 -19.70
N GLY A 218 -0.03 5.66 -18.87
CA GLY A 218 -0.33 7.09 -18.97
C GLY A 218 0.36 7.79 -20.15
N ARG A 219 1.37 7.18 -20.80
CA ARG A 219 2.06 7.74 -21.97
C ARG A 219 1.32 7.45 -23.28
N GLU A 220 0.59 6.34 -23.38
CA GLU A 220 -0.13 5.97 -24.61
C GLU A 220 -1.22 7.00 -24.99
N GLU A 221 -1.73 7.76 -24.03
CA GLU A 221 -2.71 8.84 -24.27
C GLU A 221 -2.13 10.24 -24.44
N ASN A 222 -0.80 10.41 -24.55
CA ASN A 222 -0.20 11.71 -24.86
C ASN A 222 0.33 11.76 -26.31
N PRO A 223 -0.56 11.91 -27.33
CA PRO A 223 -0.20 11.85 -28.75
C PRO A 223 0.73 12.99 -29.22
N LYS A 224 1.19 13.88 -28.33
CA LYS A 224 2.10 14.98 -28.65
C LYS A 224 3.59 14.62 -28.62
N ASN A 225 3.97 13.45 -28.11
CA ASN A 225 5.39 13.03 -28.10
C ASN A 225 5.74 11.96 -29.15
N VAL A 226 4.82 11.59 -30.04
CA VAL A 226 5.10 10.74 -31.21
C VAL A 226 5.06 11.59 -32.48
N ARG A 227 5.95 12.58 -32.57
CA ARG A 227 6.34 13.25 -33.82
C ARG A 227 7.52 14.16 -33.51
N ASN A 228 8.72 13.64 -33.73
CA ASN A 228 9.82 14.31 -34.44
C ASN A 228 11.11 13.50 -34.24
N GLU A 229 11.24 12.40 -34.97
CA GLU A 229 12.55 12.02 -35.49
C GLU A 229 12.43 11.82 -37.01
N PRO A 230 13.23 12.54 -37.82
CA PRO A 230 13.33 12.27 -39.24
C PRO A 230 14.31 11.12 -39.44
N ASN A 231 13.93 10.16 -40.30
CA ASN A 231 14.76 9.31 -41.17
C ASN A 231 14.07 7.95 -41.29
N GLY A 232 13.50 7.57 -42.44
CA GLY A 232 14.20 7.58 -43.71
C GLY A 232 15.23 6.45 -43.74
N LYS A 233 14.77 5.19 -43.86
CA LYS A 233 15.37 4.15 -44.72
C LYS A 233 14.55 2.87 -44.69
N LYS A 234 13.96 2.57 -45.85
CA LYS A 234 13.50 1.24 -46.25
C LYS A 234 14.70 0.26 -46.24
N ARG A 235 14.48 -0.94 -45.70
CA ARG A 235 15.12 -2.20 -46.11
C ARG A 235 14.01 -3.26 -46.01
N GLY A 236 13.67 -4.08 -47.00
CA GLY A 236 14.42 -4.52 -48.17
C GLY A 236 15.01 -5.89 -47.88
N TYR A 237 14.26 -6.92 -48.35
CA TYR A 237 14.40 -8.37 -48.18
C TYR A 237 13.90 -8.96 -46.86
#